data_AF-A0A3D3FYK8-F1
#
_entry.id   AF-A0A3D3FYK8-F1
#
_cell.length_a   1.000
_cell.length_b   1.000
_cell.length_c   1.000
_cell.angle_alpha   90.00
_cell.angle_beta   90.00
_cell.angle_gamma   90.00
#
_symmetry.space_group_name_H-M   'P 1'
#
loop_
_entity.id
_entity.type
_entity.pdbx_description
1 polymer ?
#
loop_
_entity_poly.entity_id
_entity_poly.type
_entity_poly.pdbx_seq_one_letter_code
_entity_poly.pdbx_strand_id
1 'polypeptide(L)' 'MQINKKESSNQLSDSLKTRHLTMMSIAGVIGAALFVGSGSIIAAAGPAVILAYCAGGALVVFIMRMLGEMA' A
#
# COMPACT_ATOMS: atom_id res chain seq x y z
N MET A 1 10.36 46.46 -8.39
CA MET A 1 10.56 45.51 -7.27
C MET A 1 9.56 44.37 -7.44
N GLN A 2 9.89 43.36 -8.23
CA GLN A 2 9.03 42.19 -8.45
C GLN A 2 9.43 41.12 -7.43
N ILE A 3 8.53 40.84 -6.50
CA ILE A 3 8.64 39.74 -5.54
C ILE A 3 8.53 38.43 -6.35
N ASN A 4 9.67 37.79 -6.60
CA ASN A 4 9.73 36.50 -7.28
C ASN A 4 9.15 35.43 -6.33
N LYS A 5 7.93 35.00 -6.67
CA LYS A 5 7.19 33.90 -6.07
C LYS A 5 8.08 32.67 -6.04
N LYS A 6 8.33 32.16 -4.82
CA LYS A 6 8.99 30.88 -4.57
C LYS A 6 8.13 29.80 -5.22
N GLU A 7 8.41 29.50 -6.49
CA GLU A 7 7.98 28.25 -7.11
C GLU A 7 8.70 27.15 -6.36
N SER A 8 8.04 26.60 -5.35
CA SER A 8 8.29 25.24 -4.88
C SER A 8 7.89 24.29 -6.00
N SER A 9 8.61 24.36 -7.13
CA SER A 9 8.62 23.32 -8.14
C SER A 9 8.98 22.06 -7.39
N ASN A 10 7.98 21.19 -7.24
CA ASN A 10 8.02 19.92 -6.58
C ASN A 10 8.95 18.99 -7.38
N GLN A 11 10.26 19.30 -7.38
CA GLN A 11 11.32 18.43 -7.86
C GLN A 11 11.45 17.30 -6.86
N LEU A 12 10.41 16.47 -6.74
CA LEU A 12 10.61 15.09 -6.34
C LEU A 12 11.58 14.56 -7.39
N SER A 13 12.79 14.29 -6.94
CA SER A 13 13.84 13.71 -7.74
C SER A 13 13.25 12.59 -8.59
N ASP A 14 13.40 12.71 -9.91
CA ASP A 14 13.05 11.73 -10.95
C ASP A 14 13.81 10.38 -10.79
N SER A 15 14.33 10.15 -9.59
CA SER A 15 15.10 8.99 -9.15
C SER A 15 14.19 7.87 -8.65
N LEU A 16 12.95 8.17 -8.24
CA LEU A 16 11.98 7.16 -7.84
C LEU A 16 11.26 6.57 -9.06
N LYS A 17 11.99 5.77 -9.84
CA LYS A 17 11.42 4.90 -10.88
C LYS A 17 10.25 4.08 -10.32
N THR A 18 9.27 3.76 -11.16
CA THR A 18 8.12 2.89 -10.85
C THR A 18 8.52 1.65 -10.04
N ARG A 19 9.67 1.04 -10.35
CA ARG A 19 10.24 -0.10 -9.60
C ARG A 19 10.51 0.20 -8.11
N HIS A 20 11.01 1.39 -7.78
CA HIS A 20 11.24 1.80 -6.39
C HIS A 20 9.92 2.02 -5.66
N LEU A 21 8.91 2.56 -6.34
CA LEU A 21 7.57 2.73 -5.77
C LEU A 21 6.90 1.37 -5.51
N THR A 22 7.04 0.41 -6.42
CA THR A 22 6.57 -0.97 -6.22
C THR A 22 7.31 -1.65 -5.06
N MET A 23 8.64 -1.52 -5.00
CA MET A 23 9.45 -2.04 -3.88
C MET A 23 9.06 -1.41 -2.54
N MET A 24 8.77 -0.11 -2.50
CA MET A 24 8.32 0.59 -1.29
C MET A 24 6.92 0.11 -0.86
N SER A 25 6.03 -0.13 -1.81
CA SER A 25 4.69 -0.66 -1.54
C SER A 25 4.75 -2.09 -0.98
N ILE A 26 5.59 -2.95 -1.55
CA ILE A 26 5.81 -4.32 -1.04
C ILE A 26 6.39 -4.28 0.38
N ALA A 27 7.39 -3.42 0.63
CA ALA A 27 7.99 -3.26 1.96
C ALA A 27 6.96 -2.79 3.01
N GLY A 28 6.08 -1.84 2.64
CA GLY A 28 5.02 -1.36 3.54
C GLY A 28 3.98 -2.42 3.88
N VAL A 29 3.50 -3.16 2.87
CA VAL A 29 2.51 -4.23 3.08
C VAL A 29 3.11 -5.38 3.89
N ILE A 30 4.35 -5.80 3.62
CA ILE A 30 4.96 -6.90 4.39
C ILE A 30 5.33 -6.45 5.81
N GLY A 31 5.89 -5.25 5.97
CA GLY A 31 6.36 -4.76 7.28
C GLY A 31 5.22 -4.38 8.23
N ALA A 32 4.46 -3.34 7.88
CA ALA A 32 3.43 -2.79 8.76
C ALA A 32 2.15 -3.63 8.75
N ALA A 33 1.69 -4.06 7.58
CA ALA A 33 0.40 -4.76 7.49
C ALA A 33 0.51 -6.24 7.90
N LEU A 34 1.42 -7.01 7.29
CA LEU A 34 1.54 -8.43 7.61
C LEU A 34 2.26 -8.67 8.95
N PHE A 35 3.40 -8.04 9.23
CA PHE A 35 4.14 -8.37 10.46
C PHE A 35 3.58 -7.68 11.71
N VAL A 36 3.53 -6.35 11.71
CA VAL A 36 3.04 -5.58 12.88
C VAL A 36 1.54 -5.85 13.13
N GLY A 37 0.75 -5.94 12.06
CA GLY A 37 -0.68 -6.24 12.16
C GLY A 37 -0.98 -7.68 12.58
N SER A 38 -0.34 -8.68 11.96
CA SER A 38 -0.76 -10.07 12.18
C SER A 38 -0.50 -10.58 13.59
N GLY A 39 0.51 -10.08 14.33
CA GLY A 39 0.73 -10.52 15.71
C GLY A 39 -0.50 -10.29 16.61
N SER A 40 -1.14 -9.13 16.47
CA SER A 40 -2.37 -8.79 17.20
C SER A 40 -3.60 -9.54 16.69
N ILE A 41 -3.72 -9.69 15.36
CA ILE A 41 -4.84 -10.38 14.72
C ILE A 41 -4.81 -11.88 15.02
N ILE A 42 -3.63 -12.52 15.01
CA ILE A 42 -3.48 -13.93 15.38
C ILE A 42 -3.90 -14.16 16.83
N ALA A 43 -3.49 -13.26 17.74
CA ALA A 43 -3.82 -13.39 19.15
C ALA A 43 -5.33 -13.22 19.41
N ALA A 44 -5.99 -12.32 18.68
CA ALA A 44 -7.42 -12.06 18.84
C ALA A 44 -8.33 -13.06 18.10
N ALA A 45 -7.96 -13.47 16.88
CA ALA A 45 -8.79 -14.33 16.02
C ALA A 45 -8.46 -15.82 16.14
N GLY A 46 -7.28 -16.17 16.67
CA GLY A 46 -6.82 -17.56 16.74
C GLY A 46 -6.75 -18.22 15.36
N PRO A 47 -7.02 -19.55 15.23
CA PRO A 47 -6.91 -20.26 13.95
C PRO A 47 -7.89 -19.77 12.87
N ALA A 48 -8.94 -19.02 13.25
CA ALA A 48 -9.87 -18.41 12.30
C ALA A 48 -9.23 -17.30 11.44
N VAL A 49 -8.01 -16.86 11.76
CA VAL A 49 -7.27 -15.86 10.97
C VAL A 49 -7.08 -16.27 9.51
N ILE A 50 -6.97 -17.58 9.22
CA ILE A 50 -6.82 -18.07 7.84
C ILE A 50 -8.08 -17.74 7.02
N LEU A 51 -9.26 -17.97 7.59
CA LEU A 51 -10.53 -17.62 6.95
C LEU A 51 -10.67 -16.10 6.78
N ALA A 52 -10.28 -15.32 7.78
CA ALA A 52 -10.31 -13.85 7.70
C ALA A 52 -9.38 -13.32 6.60
N TYR A 53 -8.15 -13.85 6.47
CA TYR A 53 -7.23 -13.47 5.40
C TYR A 53 -7.72 -13.93 4.02
N CYS A 54 -8.31 -15.11 3.90
CA CYS A 54 -8.91 -15.56 2.64
C CYS A 54 -10.08 -14.65 2.21
N ALA A 55 -10.98 -14.30 3.13
CA ALA A 55 -12.09 -13.41 2.84
C ALA A 55 -11.63 -11.98 2.48
N GLY A 56 -10.69 -11.42 3.25
CA GLY A 56 -10.09 -10.12 2.97
C GLY A 56 -9.32 -10.10 1.64
N GLY A 57 -8.54 -11.14 1.36
CA GLY A 57 -7.83 -11.29 0.09
C GLY A 57 -8.78 -11.41 -1.10
N ALA A 58 -9.87 -12.16 -0.97
CA ALA A 58 -10.90 -12.25 -2.00
C ALA A 58 -11.53 -10.87 -2.28
N LEU A 59 -11.85 -10.09 -1.24
CA LEU A 59 -12.38 -8.74 -1.38
C LEU A 59 -11.39 -7.82 -2.12
N VAL A 60 -10.09 -7.87 -1.79
CA VAL A 60 -9.06 -7.10 -2.51
C VAL A 60 -8.96 -7.51 -3.98
N VAL A 61 -9.08 -8.81 -4.29
CA VAL A 61 -9.11 -9.30 -5.67
C VAL A 61 -10.31 -8.76 -6.43
N PHE A 62 -11.50 -8.74 -5.82
CA PHE A 62 -12.70 -8.15 -6.43
C PHE A 62 -12.52 -6.66 -6.71
N ILE A 63 -11.95 -5.91 -5.77
CA ILE A 63 -11.67 -4.48 -5.95
C ILE A 63 -10.67 -4.27 -7.10
N MET A 64 -9.55 -4.99 -7.11
CA MET A 64 -8.54 -4.88 -8.16
C MET A 64 -9.10 -5.25 -9.53
N ARG A 65 -9.99 -6.24 -9.58
CA ARG A 65 -10.68 -6.64 -10.82
C ARG A 65 -11.62 -5.55 -11.33
N MET A 66 -12.36 -4.87 -10.45
CA MET A 66 -13.24 -3.75 -10.86
C MET A 66 -12.45 -2.51 -11.28
N LEU A 67 -11.39 -2.15 -10.55
CA LEU A 67 -10.53 -1.02 -10.91
C LEU A 67 -9.77 -1.29 -12.22
N GLY A 68 -9.36 -2.54 -12.44
CA GLY A 68 -8.72 -2.95 -13.69
C GLY A 68 -9.64 -2.90 -14.91
N GLU A 69 -10.96 -3.07 -14.75
CA GLU A 69 -11.92 -2.86 -15.84
C GLU A 69 -12.21 -1.38 -16.13
N MET A 70 -11.83 -0.47 -15.23
CA MET A 70 -11.97 0.99 -15.42
C MET A 70 -10.67 1.67 -15.89
N ALA A 71 -9.56 0.92 -16.00
CA ALA A 71 -8.23 1.41 -16.33
C ALA A 71 -7.85 1.16 -17.80
#